data_AF-A0A3D2GY70-F1
#
_entry.id   AF-A0A3D2GY70-F1
#
_cell.length_a   1.000
_cell.length_b   1.000
_cell.length_c   1.000
_cell.angle_alpha   90.00
_cell.angle_beta   90.00
_cell.angle_gamma   90.00
#
_symmetry.space_group_name_H-M   'P 1'
#
loop_
_entity.id
_entity.type
_entity.pdbx_description
1 polymer ?
#
loop_
_entity_poly.entity_id
_entity_poly.type
_entity_poly.pdbx_seq_one_letter_code
_entity_poly.pdbx_strand_id
1 'polypeptide(L)' 'IETDAPYLAPTPHRGKRNEPSFVVHTAEKLAELKGVSLKKIQEITTHNFFTLFSKTKRNIIHP' A
#
# COMPACT_ATOMS: atom_id res chain seq x y z
N ILE A 1 2.72 3.51 1.35
CA ILE A 1 3.46 2.40 0.69
C ILE A 1 3.20 2.49 -0.79
N GLU A 2 4.06 1.87 -1.60
CA GLU A 2 4.01 1.97 -3.05
C GLU A 2 4.44 0.66 -3.70
N THR A 3 4.30 0.59 -5.03
CA THR A 3 4.78 -0.53 -5.85
C THR A 3 6.01 -0.17 -6.68
N ASP A 4 6.18 1.10 -7.04
CA ASP A 4 7.12 1.54 -8.09
C ASP A 4 6.82 0.94 -9.48
N ALA A 5 5.54 0.68 -9.76
CA ALA A 5 5.11 0.17 -11.07
C ALA A 5 5.53 1.13 -12.21
N PRO A 6 6.08 0.60 -13.32
CA PRO A 6 6.05 -0.80 -13.76
C PRO A 6 7.22 -1.69 -13.26
N TYR A 7 8.08 -1.19 -12.37
CA TYR A 7 9.29 -1.88 -11.89
C TYR A 7 9.07 -2.63 -10.57
N LEU A 8 10.02 -3.48 -10.18
CA LEU A 8 10.10 -4.08 -8.83
C LEU A 8 8.88 -4.90 -8.37
N ALA A 9 8.29 -5.71 -9.26
CA ALA A 9 7.16 -6.56 -8.88
C ALA A 9 7.46 -7.41 -7.63
N PRO A 10 6.60 -7.37 -6.59
CA PRO A 10 6.80 -8.13 -5.37
C PRO A 10 6.60 -9.64 -5.62
N THR A 11 7.10 -10.50 -4.73
CA THR A 11 6.73 -11.93 -4.72
C THR A 11 5.22 -12.06 -4.51
N PRO A 12 4.50 -12.95 -5.23
CA PRO A 12 4.96 -13.99 -6.16
C PRO A 12 5.16 -13.55 -7.63
N HIS A 13 5.03 -12.26 -7.94
CA HIS A 13 5.12 -11.70 -9.29
C HIS A 13 6.53 -11.24 -9.69
N ARG A 14 7.55 -11.53 -8.88
CA ARG A 14 8.94 -11.11 -9.12
C ARG A 14 9.43 -11.50 -10.52
N GLY A 15 10.08 -10.55 -11.19
CA GLY A 15 10.57 -10.72 -12.57
C GLY A 15 9.52 -10.43 -13.66
N LYS A 16 8.26 -10.15 -13.29
CA LYS A 16 7.22 -9.66 -14.21
C LYS A 16 7.06 -8.14 -14.10
N ARG A 17 6.29 -7.55 -15.01
CA ARG A 17 5.85 -6.15 -14.91
C ARG A 17 5.04 -5.97 -13.63
N ASN A 18 5.34 -4.89 -12.89
CA ASN A 18 4.61 -4.54 -11.68
C ASN A 18 3.37 -3.71 -12.02
N GLU A 19 2.36 -3.81 -11.16
CA GLU A 19 1.08 -3.13 -11.31
C GLU A 19 0.69 -2.46 -9.98
N PRO A 20 -0.02 -1.32 -9.99
CA PRO A 20 -0.50 -0.67 -8.77
C PRO A 20 -1.32 -1.60 -7.85
N SER A 21 -2.06 -2.56 -8.43
CA SER A 21 -2.84 -3.55 -7.69
C SER A 21 -1.99 -4.48 -6.81
N PHE A 22 -0.69 -4.64 -7.10
CA PHE A 22 0.22 -5.48 -6.31
C PHE A 22 0.69 -4.82 -5.01
N VAL A 23 0.25 -3.58 -4.72
CA VAL A 23 0.57 -2.88 -3.45
C VAL A 23 0.13 -3.68 -2.21
N VAL A 24 -0.88 -4.54 -2.36
CA VAL A 24 -1.36 -5.42 -1.28
C VAL A 24 -0.27 -6.34 -0.75
N HIS A 25 0.63 -6.86 -1.60
CA HIS A 25 1.72 -7.74 -1.16
C HIS A 25 2.76 -7.00 -0.33
N THR A 26 3.03 -5.73 -0.67
CA THR A 26 3.86 -4.86 0.17
C THR A 26 3.19 -4.59 1.51
N ALA A 27 1.87 -4.39 1.53
CA ALA A 27 1.11 -4.18 2.76
C ALA A 27 1.10 -5.42 3.66
N GLU A 28 0.88 -6.61 3.10
CA GLU A 28 0.94 -7.90 3.79
C GLU A 28 2.32 -8.13 4.41
N LYS A 29 3.39 -7.92 3.64
CA LYS A 29 4.75 -8.09 4.16
C LYS A 29 5.08 -7.09 5.25
N LEU A 30 4.63 -5.83 5.12
CA LEU A 30 4.82 -4.82 6.16
C LEU A 30 4.04 -5.16 7.44
N ALA A 31 2.82 -5.67 7.32
CA ALA A 31 2.00 -6.10 8.46
C ALA A 31 2.69 -7.22 9.24
N GLU A 32 3.20 -8.24 8.54
CA GLU A 32 4.01 -9.33 9.11
C GLU A 32 5.24 -8.78 9.85
N LEU A 33 6.06 -7.95 9.19
CA LEU A 33 7.28 -7.39 9.76
C LEU A 33 7.04 -6.50 10.99
N LYS A 34 5.87 -5.86 11.07
CA LYS A 34 5.50 -4.97 12.18
C LYS A 34 4.67 -5.66 13.26
N GLY A 35 4.26 -6.91 13.07
CA GLY A 35 3.40 -7.62 14.02
C GLY A 35 2.02 -6.98 14.21
N VAL A 36 1.46 -6.37 13.15
CA VAL A 36 0.15 -5.72 13.18
C VAL A 36 -0.75 -6.27 12.09
N SER A 37 -2.06 -5.99 12.16
CA SER A 37 -3.00 -6.43 11.12
C SER A 37 -2.82 -5.65 9.80
N LEU A 38 -3.16 -6.30 8.69
CA LEU A 38 -3.21 -5.64 7.38
C LEU A 38 -4.12 -4.40 7.40
N LYS A 39 -5.27 -4.48 8.07
CA LYS A 39 -6.18 -3.35 8.28
C LYS A 39 -5.48 -2.18 8.98
N LYS A 40 -4.65 -2.45 9.99
CA LYS A 40 -3.89 -1.40 10.69
C LYS A 40 -2.87 -0.73 9.78
N ILE A 41 -2.19 -1.50 8.91
CA ILE A 41 -1.30 -0.94 7.88
C ILE A 41 -2.10 -0.07 6.90
N GLN A 42 -3.24 -0.55 6.41
CA GLN A 42 -4.12 0.23 5.52
C GLN A 42 -4.51 1.56 6.16
N GLU A 43 -5.02 1.54 7.40
CA GLU A 43 -5.45 2.74 8.12
C GLU A 43 -4.31 3.75 8.29
N ILE A 44 -3.15 3.30 8.82
CA ILE A 44 -2.01 4.18 9.10
C ILE A 44 -1.43 4.76 7.81
N THR A 45 -1.18 3.91 6.81
CA THR A 45 -0.54 4.36 5.56
C THR A 45 -1.47 5.29 4.76
N THR A 46 -2.77 5.04 4.76
CA THR A 46 -3.77 5.93 4.14
C THR A 46 -3.84 7.26 4.89
N HIS A 47 -3.89 7.23 6.22
CA HIS A 47 -3.89 8.46 7.02
C HIS A 47 -2.63 9.29 6.74
N ASN A 48 -1.45 8.66 6.77
CA ASN A 48 -0.18 9.32 6.52
C ASN A 48 -0.12 9.94 5.12
N PHE A 49 -0.66 9.26 4.10
CA PHE A 49 -0.73 9.80 2.73
C PHE A 49 -1.52 11.12 2.70
N PHE A 50 -2.72 11.15 3.26
CA PHE A 50 -3.55 12.37 3.26
C PHE A 50 -2.98 13.48 4.16
N THR A 51 -2.25 13.13 5.22
CA THR A 51 -1.52 14.10 6.03
C THR A 51 -0.37 14.74 5.24
N LEU A 52 0.38 13.95 4.47
CA LEU A 52 1.53 14.42 3.68
C LEU A 52 1.11 15.20 2.43
N PHE A 53 0.14 14.68 1.66
CA PHE A 53 -0.29 15.24 0.39
C PHE A 53 -1.54 16.11 0.55
N SER A 54 -1.38 17.29 1.16
CA SER A 54 -2.47 18.21 1.53
C SER A 54 -3.38 18.67 0.37
N LYS A 55 -2.94 18.55 -0.89
CA LYS A 55 -3.74 18.87 -2.08
C LYS A 55 -4.71 17.75 -2.49
N THR A 56 -4.58 16.56 -1.90
CA THR A 56 -5.43 15.40 -2.22
C THR A 56 -6.71 15.44 -1.37
N LYS A 57 -7.86 15.11 -1.98
CA LYS A 57 -9.14 15.07 -1.28
C LYS A 57 -9.36 13.68 -0.69
N ARG A 58 -9.64 13.61 0.61
CA ARG A 58 -10.08 12.37 1.23
C ARG A 58 -11.58 12.19 0.97
N ASN A 59 -11.92 11.49 -0.10
CA ASN A 59 -13.29 11.06 -0.30
C ASN A 59 -13.58 9.96 0.73
N ILE A 60 -14.45 10.24 1.70
CA ILE A 60 -14.89 9.24 2.67
C ILE A 60 -15.89 8.33 1.95
N ILE A 61 -15.39 7.27 1.33
CA ILE A 61 -16.25 6.17 0.88
C ILE A 61 -16.64 5.42 2.16
N HIS A 62 -17.87 5.65 2.63
CA HIS A 62 -18.47 4.80 3.67
C HIS A 62 -18.68 3.41 3.09
N PRO A 63 -18.53 2.34 3.91
CA PRO A 63 -18.71 0.95 3.47
C PRO A 63 -20.11 0.70 2.88
#